data_AF-A0A660SDS8-F1
#
_entry.id   AF-A0A660SDS8-F1
#
_cell.length_a   1.000
_cell.length_b   1.000
_cell.length_c   1.000
_cell.angle_alpha   90.00
_cell.angle_beta   90.00
_cell.angle_gamma   90.00
#
_symmetry.space_group_name_H-M   'P 1'
#
loop_
_entity.id
_entity.type
_entity.pdbx_description
1 polymer ?
#
loop_
_entity_poly.entity_id
_entity_poly.type
_entity_poly.pdbx_seq_one_letter_code
_entity_poly.pdbx_strand_id
1 'polypeptide(L)' 'MDLFEGNALSTEPLAARMRPRNLEEFVGQEHIVGPGRLLRRAIDADQLSSLIFYGPPGTGKTTLARV' A
#
# COMPACT_ATOMS: atom_id res chain seq x y z
N MET A 1 -25.37 -7.36 -21.16
CA MET A 1 -24.69 -6.06 -21.09
C MET A 1 -25.27 -5.36 -19.90
N ASP A 2 -24.55 -5.44 -18.78
CA ASP A 2 -25.03 -4.96 -17.49
C ASP A 2 -24.92 -3.43 -17.45
N LEU A 3 -26.03 -2.75 -17.12
CA LEU A 3 -26.14 -1.28 -17.05
C LEU A 3 -25.18 -0.66 -16.03
N PHE A 4 -24.58 -1.47 -15.16
CA PHE A 4 -23.62 -1.07 -14.13
C PHE A 4 -22.15 -1.36 -14.49
N GLU A 5 -21.85 -1.95 -15.64
CA GLU A 5 -20.45 -2.18 -16.09
C GLU A 5 -19.75 -0.89 -16.55
N GLY A 6 -20.53 0.16 -16.85
CA GLY A 6 -20.00 1.47 -17.19
C GLY A 6 -19.62 2.25 -15.94
N ASN A 7 -18.31 2.37 -15.69
CA ASN A 7 -17.68 3.47 -14.94
C ASN A 7 -17.27 3.26 -13.46
N ALA A 8 -16.99 2.03 -13.03
CA ALA A 8 -16.47 1.75 -11.68
C ALA A 8 -15.20 2.56 -11.32
N LEU A 9 -14.36 2.89 -12.32
CA LEU A 9 -13.14 3.69 -12.15
C LEU A 9 -13.39 5.20 -11.91
N SER A 10 -14.53 5.78 -12.32
CA SER A 10 -14.80 7.20 -12.00
C SER A 10 -15.54 7.39 -10.68
N THR A 11 -16.18 6.35 -10.15
CA THR A 11 -16.87 6.40 -8.86
C THR A 11 -15.93 6.25 -7.67
N GLU A 12 -14.71 5.76 -7.88
CA GLU A 12 -13.76 5.54 -6.80
C GLU A 12 -13.08 6.85 -6.34
N PRO A 13 -13.01 7.14 -5.02
CA PRO A 13 -12.32 8.32 -4.50
C PRO A 13 -10.86 8.41 -4.97
N LEU A 14 -10.36 9.62 -5.21
CA LEU A 14 -8.97 9.84 -5.64
C LEU A 14 -7.96 9.14 -4.74
N ALA A 15 -8.16 9.17 -3.42
CA ALA A 15 -7.27 8.54 -2.46
C ALA A 15 -7.14 7.02 -2.64
N ALA A 16 -8.21 6.35 -3.09
CA ALA A 16 -8.17 4.92 -3.36
C ALA A 16 -7.51 4.64 -4.73
N ARG A 17 -7.79 5.48 -5.74
CA ARG A 17 -7.14 5.40 -7.06
C ARG A 17 -5.63 5.68 -7.04
N MET A 18 -5.18 6.55 -6.14
CA MET A 18 -3.75 6.89 -5.94
C MET A 18 -3.02 5.93 -5.00
N ARG A 19 -3.69 4.88 -4.51
CA ARG A 19 -3.02 3.91 -3.64
C ARG A 19 -1.94 3.16 -4.45
N PRO A 20 -0.69 3.13 -3.96
CA PRO A 20 0.39 2.40 -4.64
C PRO A 20 0.06 0.91 -4.73
N ARG A 21 0.57 0.28 -5.79
CA ARG A 21 0.33 -1.14 -6.12
C ARG A 21 1.48 -2.05 -5.72
N ASN A 22 2.64 -1.48 -5.43
CA ASN A 22 3.83 -2.16 -4.99
C ASN A 22 4.62 -1.24 -4.04
N LEU A 23 5.65 -1.79 -3.40
CA LEU A 23 6.52 -1.06 -2.47
C LEU A 23 7.38 0.02 -3.14
N GLU A 24 7.58 -0.03 -4.45
CA GLU A 24 8.39 0.96 -5.20
C GLU A 24 7.60 2.25 -5.46
N GLU A 25 6.28 2.13 -5.62
CA GLU A 25 5.34 3.26 -5.70
C GLU A 25 5.06 3.90 -4.32
N PHE A 26 5.47 3.25 -3.22
CA PHE A 26 5.21 3.76 -1.88
C PHE A 26 6.13 4.94 -1.55
N VAL A 27 5.57 6.14 -1.50
CA VAL A 27 6.32 7.38 -1.22
C VAL A 27 6.38 7.65 0.28
N GLY A 28 7.60 7.90 0.77
CA GLY A 28 7.87 8.18 2.18
C GLY A 28 8.14 6.90 2.99
N GLN A 29 8.49 7.07 4.27
CA GLN A 29 8.86 5.96 5.17
C GLN A 29 10.08 5.13 4.71
N GLU A 30 11.01 5.71 3.95
CA GLU A 30 12.23 5.02 3.47
C GLU A 30 13.09 4.40 4.59
N HIS A 31 13.00 4.93 5.80
CA HIS A 31 13.67 4.37 6.97
C HIS A 31 13.09 3.01 7.40
N ILE A 32 11.86 2.68 6.97
CA ILE A 32 11.15 1.42 7.25
C ILE A 32 11.11 0.53 6.01
N VAL A 33 10.67 1.06 4.87
CA VAL A 33 10.38 0.28 3.65
C VAL A 33 11.42 0.48 2.53
N GLY A 34 12.43 1.31 2.77
CA GLY A 34 13.49 1.56 1.81
C GLY A 34 14.36 0.33 1.54
N PRO A 35 15.17 0.36 0.47
CA PRO A 35 16.06 -0.74 0.12
C PRO A 35 16.95 -1.14 1.30
N GLY A 36 17.04 -2.44 1.55
CA GLY A 36 17.89 -2.99 2.59
C GLY A 36 17.39 -2.78 4.03
N ARG A 37 16.19 -2.21 4.25
CA ARG A 37 15.57 -2.15 5.58
C ARG A 37 14.98 -3.50 5.98
N LEU A 38 14.85 -3.72 7.30
CA LEU A 38 14.36 -4.98 7.85
C LEU A 38 13.00 -5.37 7.26
N LEU A 39 12.04 -4.44 7.25
CA LEU A 39 10.71 -4.72 6.74
C LEU A 39 10.74 -5.02 5.25
N ARG A 40 11.47 -4.24 4.44
CA ARG A 40 11.62 -4.49 3.00
C ARG A 40 12.21 -5.88 2.72
N ARG A 41 13.28 -6.25 3.41
CA ARG A 41 13.90 -7.58 3.27
C ARG A 41 12.96 -8.71 3.69
N ALA A 42 12.18 -8.53 4.75
CA ALA A 42 11.22 -9.53 5.21
C ALA A 42 10.08 -9.72 4.21
N ILE A 43 9.62 -8.64 3.57
CA ILE A 43 8.63 -8.70 2.47
C ILE A 43 9.24 -9.38 1.24
N ASP A 44 10.41 -8.94 0.79
CA ASP A 44 11.09 -9.49 -0.40
C ASP A 44 11.44 -10.99 -0.23
N ALA A 45 11.70 -11.45 0.99
CA ALA A 45 12.02 -12.83 1.31
C ALA A 45 10.79 -13.70 1.68
N ASP A 46 9.57 -13.14 1.60
CA ASP A 46 8.31 -13.79 1.98
C ASP A 46 8.33 -14.39 3.41
N GLN A 47 8.97 -13.68 4.35
CA GLN A 47 9.18 -14.09 5.75
C GLN A 47 8.44 -13.16 6.73
N LEU A 48 7.29 -12.63 6.32
CA LEU A 48 6.48 -11.76 7.17
C LEU A 48 5.73 -12.56 8.23
N SER A 49 5.90 -12.13 9.48
CA SER A 49 5.05 -12.53 10.61
C SER A 49 3.96 -11.48 10.84
N SER A 50 3.11 -11.67 11.86
CA SER A 50 2.09 -10.67 12.22
C SER A 50 2.73 -9.34 12.64
N LEU A 51 2.31 -8.24 12.00
CA LEU A 51 2.83 -6.89 12.24
C LEU A 51 1.73 -5.95 12.72
N ILE A 52 2.10 -4.99 13.57
CA ILE A 52 1.24 -3.88 13.99
C ILE A 52 1.79 -2.59 13.39
N PHE A 53 1.02 -1.94 12.52
CA PHE A 53 1.36 -0.63 11.98
C PHE A 53 0.72 0.48 12.82
N TYR A 54 1.54 1.35 13.42
CA TYR A 54 1.11 2.49 14.23
C TYR A 54 1.64 3.81 13.66
N GLY A 55 0.86 4.89 13.78
CA GLY A 55 1.26 6.23 13.39
C GLY A 55 0.09 7.15 13.07
N PRO A 56 0.35 8.45 12.83
CA PRO A 56 -0.66 9.47 12.52
C PRO A 56 -1.59 9.10 11.33
N PRO A 57 -2.80 9.67 11.22
CA PRO A 57 -3.68 9.41 10.08
C PRO A 57 -3.01 9.80 8.75
N GLY A 58 -3.31 9.08 7.67
CA GLY A 58 -2.78 9.39 6.34
C GLY A 58 -1.34 8.92 6.04
N THR A 59 -0.63 8.30 6.99
CA THR A 59 0.77 7.84 6.79
C THR A 59 0.94 6.56 5.96
N GLY A 60 -0.13 6.06 5.33
CA GLY A 60 -0.04 4.90 4.43
C GLY A 60 -0.06 3.52 5.10
N LYS A 61 -0.41 3.39 6.38
CA LYS A 61 -0.49 2.09 7.08
C LYS A 61 -1.40 1.06 6.39
N THR A 62 -2.63 1.45 6.07
CA THR A 62 -3.60 0.58 5.37
C THR A 62 -3.13 0.22 3.97
N THR A 63 -2.39 1.13 3.33
CA THR A 63 -1.80 0.90 2.02
C THR A 63 -0.67 -0.11 2.13
N LEU A 64 0.25 0.06 3.09
CA LEU A 64 1.39 -0.82 3.32
C LEU A 64 0.96 -2.24 3.71
N ALA A 65 -0.20 -2.41 4.35
CA ALA A 65 -0.75 -3.72 4.65
C ALA A 65 -1.35 -4.45 3.42
N ARG A 66 -1.48 -3.78 2.27
CA ARG A 66 -2.10 -4.33 1.05
C ARG A 66 -1.12 -4.58 -0.10
N VAL A 67 -0.01 -3.84 -0.14
CA VAL A 67 1.06 -3.99 -1.15
C VAL A 67 2.09 -5.01 -0.72
#